data_AF-A0A0J5QED8-F1
#
_entry.id   AF-A0A0J5QED8-F1
#
_cell.length_a   1.000
_cell.length_b   1.000
_cell.length_c   1.000
_cell.angle_alpha   90.00
_cell.angle_beta   90.00
_cell.angle_gamma   90.00
#
_symmetry.space_group_name_H-M   'P 1'
#
loop_
_entity.id
_entity.type
_entity.pdbx_description
1 polymer ?
#
loop_
_entity_poly.entity_id
_entity_poly.type
_entity_poly.pdbx_seq_one_letter_code
_entity_poly.pdbx_strand_id
1 'polypeptide(L)'
;MELVTQTLERKRAEIIGAIKKHEAQIAQAKHDLAHINATLKIIGEPQGRGYIVSQGFFAKGEIAAVCQGHLIDGPLNTRELAERVMGEKGLDVSDTPLRNSVVYKVVQALRHARRRNAVRMLEKRGGLCVWGAI
;
A
#
# COMPACT_ATOMS: atom_id res chain seq x y z
N MET A 1 38.75 -20.86 -2.54
CA MET A 1 37.71 -19.79 -2.52
C MET A 1 36.56 -20.08 -3.48
N GLU A 2 36.81 -20.67 -4.64
CA GLU A 2 35.81 -20.94 -5.70
C GLU A 2 34.62 -21.84 -5.28
N LEU A 3 34.87 -22.88 -4.47
CA LEU A 3 33.83 -23.79 -3.97
C LEU A 3 32.81 -23.10 -3.03
N VAL A 4 33.28 -22.13 -2.24
CA VAL A 4 32.44 -21.35 -1.32
C VAL A 4 31.53 -20.43 -2.12
N THR A 5 32.07 -19.76 -3.15
CA THR A 5 31.31 -18.89 -4.04
C THR A 5 30.22 -19.66 -4.79
N GLN A 6 30.52 -20.83 -5.37
CA GLN A 6 29.51 -21.68 -6.03
C GLN A 6 28.40 -22.14 -5.07
N THR A 7 28.75 -22.47 -3.83
CA THR A 7 27.76 -22.87 -2.82
C THR A 7 26.82 -21.72 -2.47
N LEU A 8 27.35 -20.50 -2.33
CA LEU A 8 26.56 -19.29 -2.06
C LEU A 8 25.67 -18.92 -3.26
N GLU A 9 26.16 -19.05 -4.50
CA GLU A 9 25.38 -18.80 -5.71
C GLU A 9 24.21 -19.76 -5.85
N ARG A 10 24.43 -21.06 -5.60
CA ARG A 10 23.36 -22.05 -5.56
C ARG A 10 22.33 -21.70 -4.49
N LYS A 11 22.77 -21.32 -3.27
CA LYS A 11 21.84 -20.95 -2.20
C LYS A 11 21.04 -19.70 -2.54
N ARG A 12 21.66 -18.71 -3.19
CA ARG A 12 20.98 -17.51 -3.69
C ARG A 12 19.91 -17.88 -4.72
N ALA A 13 20.21 -18.78 -5.66
CA ALA A 13 19.24 -19.23 -6.65
C ALA A 13 18.04 -19.96 -6.00
N GLU A 14 18.30 -20.82 -5.00
CA GLU A 14 17.24 -21.46 -4.21
C GLU A 14 16.32 -20.43 -3.53
N ILE A 15 16.90 -19.41 -2.88
CA ILE A 15 16.13 -18.35 -2.19
C ILE A 15 15.28 -17.56 -3.19
N ILE A 16 15.85 -17.17 -4.34
CA ILE A 16 15.11 -16.47 -5.41
C ILE A 16 13.95 -17.33 -5.92
N GLY A 17 14.15 -18.64 -6.09
CA GLY A 17 13.10 -19.57 -6.48
C GLY A 17 11.97 -19.66 -5.46
N ALA A 18 12.32 -19.72 -4.17
CA ALA A 18 11.35 -19.73 -3.07
C ALA A 18 10.53 -18.43 -3.02
N ILE A 19 11.17 -17.28 -3.20
CA ILE A 19 10.50 -15.97 -3.26
C ILE A 19 9.46 -15.95 -4.38
N LYS A 20 9.86 -16.32 -5.62
CA LYS A 20 8.93 -16.36 -6.77
C LYS A 20 7.75 -17.29 -6.53
N LYS A 21 7.97 -18.44 -5.90
CA LYS A 21 6.90 -19.38 -5.55
C LYS A 21 5.91 -18.76 -4.56
N HIS A 22 6.40 -18.08 -3.54
CA HIS A 22 5.54 -17.43 -2.56
C HIS A 22 4.78 -16.24 -3.16
N GLU A 23 5.39 -15.47 -4.04
CA GLU A 23 4.71 -14.40 -4.77
C GLU A 23 3.54 -14.94 -5.63
N ALA A 24 3.76 -16.07 -6.33
CA ALA A 24 2.70 -16.74 -7.08
C ALA A 24 1.57 -17.24 -6.16
N GLN A 25 1.89 -17.80 -5.00
CA GLN A 25 0.89 -18.22 -4.01
C GLN A 25 0.09 -17.04 -3.47
N ILE A 26 0.73 -15.90 -3.20
CA ILE A 26 0.06 -14.68 -2.77
C ILE A 26 -0.86 -14.16 -3.89
N ALA A 27 -0.41 -14.18 -5.14
CA ALA A 27 -1.23 -13.76 -6.28
C ALA A 27 -2.49 -14.65 -6.41
N GLN A 28 -2.34 -15.97 -6.28
CA GLN A 28 -3.47 -16.90 -6.31
C GLN A 28 -4.45 -16.64 -5.15
N ALA A 29 -3.96 -16.53 -3.92
CA ALA A 29 -4.82 -16.27 -2.77
C ALA A 29 -5.59 -14.94 -2.88
N LYS A 30 -4.99 -13.92 -3.48
CA LYS A 30 -5.68 -12.65 -3.80
C LYS A 30 -6.79 -12.85 -4.82
N HIS A 31 -6.57 -13.66 -5.85
CA HIS A 31 -7.58 -13.98 -6.86
C HIS A 31 -8.76 -14.74 -6.23
N ASP A 32 -8.48 -15.78 -5.42
CA ASP A 32 -9.50 -16.57 -4.75
C ASP A 32 -10.36 -15.72 -3.81
N LEU A 33 -9.70 -14.83 -3.04
CA LEU A 33 -10.40 -13.89 -2.16
C LEU A 33 -11.29 -12.91 -2.94
N ALA A 34 -10.83 -12.43 -4.11
CA ALA A 34 -11.63 -11.56 -4.96
C ALA A 34 -12.89 -12.28 -5.47
N HIS A 35 -12.76 -13.55 -5.87
CA HIS A 35 -13.88 -14.38 -6.29
C HIS A 35 -14.90 -14.60 -5.16
N ILE A 36 -14.44 -14.95 -3.96
CA ILE A 36 -15.30 -15.11 -2.79
C ILE A 36 -16.04 -13.80 -2.47
N ASN A 37 -15.33 -12.66 -2.44
CA ASN A 37 -15.95 -11.36 -2.18
C ASN A 37 -17.02 -10.97 -3.22
N ALA A 38 -16.79 -11.33 -4.49
CA ALA A 38 -17.78 -11.13 -5.55
C ALA A 38 -19.04 -11.98 -5.31
N THR A 39 -18.87 -13.24 -4.93
CA THR A 39 -20.00 -14.13 -4.58
C THR A 39 -20.76 -13.62 -3.36
N LEU A 40 -20.07 -13.21 -2.30
CA LEU A 40 -20.67 -12.63 -1.09
C LEU A 40 -21.51 -11.39 -1.41
N LYS A 41 -21.06 -10.57 -2.37
CA LYS A 41 -21.81 -9.41 -2.88
C LYS A 41 -23.10 -9.83 -3.58
N ILE A 42 -23.05 -10.88 -4.41
CA ILE A 42 -24.23 -11.37 -5.16
C ILE A 42 -25.31 -11.88 -4.21
N ILE A 43 -24.94 -12.56 -3.13
CA ILE A 43 -25.89 -13.13 -2.16
C ILE A 43 -26.39 -12.12 -1.11
N GLY A 44 -26.02 -10.85 -1.23
CA GLY A 44 -26.55 -9.76 -0.40
C GLY A 44 -25.98 -9.71 1.01
N GLU A 45 -24.86 -10.38 1.29
CA GLU A 45 -24.23 -10.32 2.60
C GLU A 45 -23.58 -8.93 2.80
N PRO A 46 -23.91 -8.19 3.87
CA PRO A 46 -23.33 -6.88 4.11
C PRO A 46 -21.83 -7.05 4.27
N GLN A 47 -21.08 -6.53 3.29
CA GLN A 47 -19.62 -6.62 3.19
C GLN A 47 -18.97 -6.43 4.56
N GLY A 48 -18.66 -7.53 5.23
CA GLY A 48 -18.00 -7.52 6.53
C GLY A 48 -16.65 -6.86 6.36
N ARG A 49 -16.50 -5.65 6.91
CA ARG A 49 -15.24 -4.86 6.92
C ARG A 49 -14.49 -4.94 5.59
N GLY A 50 -15.08 -4.33 4.56
CA GLY A 50 -14.59 -4.33 3.18
C GLY A 50 -13.08 -4.21 3.06
N TYR A 51 -12.50 -5.14 2.26
CA TYR A 51 -11.15 -5.15 1.71
C TYR A 51 -10.17 -4.20 2.42
N ILE A 52 -9.91 -4.48 3.71
CA ILE A 52 -9.00 -3.65 4.50
C ILE A 52 -7.60 -3.97 4.00
N VAL A 53 -6.85 -2.94 3.63
CA VAL A 53 -5.39 -3.00 3.46
C VAL A 53 -4.79 -3.69 4.70
N SER A 54 -4.51 -4.99 4.55
CA SER A 54 -4.08 -5.85 5.65
C SER A 54 -2.62 -5.56 6.01
N GLN A 55 -2.18 -6.09 7.15
CA GLN A 55 -0.78 -6.02 7.54
C GLN A 55 0.07 -6.71 6.45
N GLY A 56 1.05 -5.99 5.89
CA GLY A 56 1.92 -6.48 4.81
C GLY A 56 1.51 -6.06 3.38
N PHE A 57 0.35 -5.43 3.19
CA PHE A 57 -0.06 -4.93 1.87
C PHE A 57 0.83 -3.77 1.38
N PHE A 58 1.30 -2.95 2.30
CA PHE A 58 2.39 -1.99 2.09
C PHE A 58 3.57 -2.35 3.00
N ALA A 59 4.78 -2.22 2.47
CA ALA A 59 6.00 -2.35 3.25
C ALA A 59 6.09 -1.24 4.32
N LYS A 60 6.85 -1.50 5.37
CA LYS A 60 7.03 -0.55 6.47
C LYS A 60 7.61 0.77 5.93
N GLY A 61 6.85 1.85 6.11
CA GLY A 61 7.27 3.19 5.68
C GLY A 61 6.98 3.51 4.21
N GLU A 62 6.53 2.55 3.40
CA GLU A 62 6.27 2.73 1.96
C GLU A 62 5.31 3.90 1.70
N ILE A 63 4.13 3.89 2.33
CA ILE A 63 3.12 4.94 2.18
C ILE A 63 3.70 6.32 2.52
N ALA A 64 4.50 6.41 3.59
CA ALA A 64 5.08 7.68 4.02
C ALA A 64 6.13 8.19 3.03
N ALA A 65 6.93 7.29 2.44
CA ALA A 65 7.93 7.63 1.44
C ALA A 65 7.27 8.15 0.15
N VAL A 66 6.26 7.44 -0.35
CA VAL A 66 5.49 7.85 -1.54
C VAL A 66 4.83 9.21 -1.30
N CYS A 67 4.15 9.40 -0.16
CA CYS A 67 3.51 10.68 0.13
C CYS A 67 4.53 11.82 0.20
N GLN A 68 5.69 11.62 0.84
CA GLN A 68 6.73 12.64 0.92
C GLN A 68 7.28 13.01 -0.46
N GLY A 69 7.50 12.02 -1.34
CA GLY A 69 7.93 12.25 -2.72
C GLY A 69 6.97 13.16 -3.47
N HIS A 70 5.67 12.86 -3.43
CA HIS A 70 4.64 13.67 -4.09
C HIS A 70 4.43 15.06 -3.49
N LEU A 71 4.78 15.25 -2.22
CA LEU A 71 4.66 16.55 -1.55
C LEU A 71 5.78 17.53 -1.92
N ILE A 72 6.85 17.06 -2.58
CA ILE A 72 7.90 17.92 -3.14
C ILE A 72 7.35 18.76 -4.29
N ASP A 73 6.48 18.16 -5.11
CA ASP A 73 5.87 18.82 -6.27
C ASP A 73 4.79 19.83 -5.90
N GLY A 74 4.28 19.76 -4.67
CA GLY A 74 3.36 20.73 -4.12
C GLY A 74 2.40 20.15 -3.08
N PRO A 75 1.58 21.02 -2.46
CA PRO A 75 0.59 20.59 -1.47
C PRO A 75 -0.47 19.67 -2.05
N LEU A 76 -0.79 18.59 -1.33
CA LEU A 76 -1.83 17.64 -1.70
C LEU A 76 -2.72 17.30 -0.52
N ASN A 77 -3.99 17.07 -0.79
CA ASN A 77 -4.91 16.57 0.21
C ASN A 77 -4.75 15.05 0.41
N THR A 78 -5.25 14.55 1.54
CA THR A 78 -5.15 13.12 1.89
C THR A 78 -5.70 12.18 0.80
N ARG A 79 -6.75 12.58 0.07
CA ARG A 79 -7.36 11.74 -0.96
C ARG A 79 -6.49 11.68 -2.21
N GLU A 80 -5.99 12.82 -2.67
CA GLU A 80 -5.03 12.88 -3.79
C GLU A 80 -3.79 12.04 -3.49
N LEU A 81 -3.26 12.13 -2.26
CA LEU A 81 -2.13 11.30 -1.84
C LEU A 81 -2.46 9.80 -1.83
N ALA A 82 -3.67 9.41 -1.43
CA ALA A 82 -4.10 8.02 -1.49
C ALA A 82 -4.21 7.51 -2.92
N GLU A 83 -4.73 8.33 -3.84
CA GLU A 83 -4.83 7.99 -5.26
C GLU A 83 -3.44 7.85 -5.90
N ARG A 84 -2.48 8.72 -5.55
CA ARG A 84 -1.06 8.58 -5.94
C ARG A 84 -0.42 7.29 -5.42
N VAL A 85 -0.63 6.99 -4.13
CA VAL A 85 -0.15 5.75 -3.49
C VAL A 85 -0.74 4.51 -4.17
N MET A 86 -2.03 4.54 -4.51
CA MET A 86 -2.67 3.46 -5.25
C MET A 86 -2.11 3.31 -6.66
N GLY A 87 -1.93 4.42 -7.37
CA GLY A 87 -1.36 4.44 -8.72
C GLY A 87 0.05 3.85 -8.77
N GLU A 88 0.94 4.25 -7.86
CA GLU A 88 2.29 3.69 -7.78
C GLU A 88 2.30 2.20 -7.43
N LYS A 89 1.33 1.75 -6.63
CA LYS A 89 1.19 0.35 -6.25
C LYS A 89 0.51 -0.51 -7.33
N GLY A 90 0.03 0.11 -8.42
CA GLY A 90 -0.71 -0.58 -9.48
C GLY A 90 -2.12 -1.02 -9.08
N LEU A 91 -2.74 -0.30 -8.13
CA LEU A 91 -4.09 -0.59 -7.65
C LEU A 91 -5.13 0.20 -8.43
N ASP A 92 -6.32 -0.38 -8.59
CA ASP A 92 -7.45 0.30 -9.21
C ASP A 92 -7.97 1.44 -8.33
N VAL A 93 -7.71 2.68 -8.76
CA VAL A 93 -8.13 3.91 -8.08
C VAL A 93 -9.66 4.06 -8.05
N SER A 94 -10.37 3.42 -8.98
CA SER A 94 -11.83 3.47 -9.06
C SER A 94 -12.51 2.62 -7.97
N ASP A 95 -11.80 1.63 -7.41
CA ASP A 95 -12.25 0.81 -6.28
C ASP A 95 -12.40 1.69 -5.01
N THR A 96 -13.64 2.11 -4.77
CA THR A 96 -13.97 3.06 -3.71
C THR A 96 -13.72 2.50 -2.29
N PRO A 97 -14.15 1.27 -1.96
CA PRO A 97 -13.78 0.63 -0.70
C PRO A 97 -12.26 0.54 -0.46
N LEU A 98 -11.49 0.10 -1.46
CA LEU A 98 -10.03 0.02 -1.34
C LEU A 98 -9.40 1.40 -1.14
N ARG A 99 -9.82 2.38 -1.95
CA ARG A 99 -9.36 3.77 -1.83
C ARG A 99 -9.62 4.35 -0.45
N ASN A 100 -10.80 4.12 0.13
CA ASN A 100 -11.12 4.57 1.49
C ASN A 100 -10.20 3.92 2.55
N SER A 101 -9.85 2.64 2.36
CA SER A 101 -8.89 1.95 3.23
C SER A 101 -7.48 2.56 3.12
N VAL A 102 -7.02 2.86 1.90
CA VAL A 102 -5.73 3.51 1.65
C VAL A 102 -5.70 4.93 2.22
N VAL A 103 -6.77 5.71 2.04
CA VAL A 103 -6.93 7.05 2.66
C VAL A 103 -6.69 6.98 4.17
N TYR A 104 -7.30 6.02 4.86
CA TYR A 104 -7.09 5.86 6.30
C TYR A 104 -5.62 5.57 6.64
N LYS A 105 -4.95 4.69 5.89
CA LYS A 105 -3.52 4.38 6.08
C LYS A 105 -2.62 5.58 5.80
N VAL A 106 -2.93 6.38 4.78
CA VAL A 106 -2.24 7.64 4.46
C VAL A 106 -2.36 8.63 5.62
N VAL A 107 -3.55 8.80 6.20
CA VAL A 107 -3.73 9.66 7.39
C VAL A 107 -2.83 9.21 8.54
N GLN A 108 -2.79 7.91 8.84
CA GLN A 108 -1.94 7.38 9.91
C GLN A 108 -0.46 7.62 9.60
N ALA A 109 -0.01 7.30 8.39
CA ALA A 109 1.37 7.48 7.94
C ALA A 109 1.82 8.96 8.05
N LEU A 110 0.99 9.89 7.57
CA LEU A 110 1.27 11.33 7.60
C LEU A 110 1.25 11.90 9.02
N ARG A 111 0.35 11.43 9.89
CA ARG A 111 0.38 11.79 11.32
C ARG A 111 1.68 11.36 12.00
N HIS A 112 2.17 10.16 11.70
CA HIS A 112 3.46 9.69 12.20
C HIS A 112 4.64 10.46 11.60
N ALA A 113 4.61 10.76 10.29
CA ALA A 113 5.64 11.56 9.63
C ALA A 113 5.69 13.00 10.18
N ARG A 114 4.52 13.62 10.45
CA ARG A 114 4.42 14.93 11.08
C ARG A 114 5.04 14.96 12.47
N ARG A 115 4.80 13.94 13.29
CA ARG A 115 5.43 13.83 14.64
C ARG A 115 6.95 13.74 14.58
N ARG A 116 7.52 13.31 13.46
CA ARG A 116 8.96 13.25 13.21
C ARG A 116 9.50 14.46 12.47
N ASN A 117 8.69 15.52 12.28
CA ASN A 117 9.04 16.67 11.45
C ASN A 117 9.56 16.22 10.07
N ALA A 118 8.78 15.40 9.35
CA ALA A 118 9.04 15.05 7.95
C ALA A 118 8.02 15.65 6.96
N VAL A 119 6.84 16.06 7.45
CA VAL A 119 5.78 16.73 6.67
C VAL A 119 5.05 17.71 7.56
N ARG A 120 4.38 18.71 6.97
CA ARG A 120 3.49 19.64 7.69
C ARG A 120 2.05 19.53 7.21
N MET A 121 1.11 19.76 8.11
CA MET A 121 -0.31 19.94 7.77
C MET A 121 -0.54 21.44 7.60
N LEU A 122 -0.93 21.85 6.40
CA LEU A 122 -1.08 23.26 6.06
C LEU A 122 -2.44 23.80 6.51
N GLU A 123 -3.50 23.12 6.11
CA GLU A 123 -4.87 23.53 6.42
C GLU A 123 -5.84 22.35 6.36
N LYS A 124 -7.10 22.61 6.72
CA LYS A 124 -8.22 21.72 6.44
C LYS A 124 -9.15 22.39 5.42
N ARG A 125 -9.36 21.74 4.29
CA ARG A 125 -10.23 22.22 3.22
C ARG A 125 -11.34 21.20 2.98
N GLY A 126 -12.60 21.60 3.19
CA GLY A 126 -13.76 20.70 2.98
C GLY A 126 -13.72 19.42 3.83
N GLY A 127 -13.15 19.47 5.04
CA GLY A 127 -12.99 18.30 5.91
C GLY A 127 -11.77 17.41 5.61
N LEU A 128 -11.02 17.70 4.54
CA LEU A 128 -9.77 17.00 4.20
C LEU A 128 -8.56 17.81 4.68
N CYS A 129 -7.56 17.11 5.24
CA CYS A 129 -6.27 17.73 5.55
C CYS A 129 -5.45 17.91 4.28
N VAL A 130 -4.92 19.11 4.10
CA VAL A 130 -3.92 19.44 3.08
C VAL A 130 -2.54 19.34 3.72
N TRP A 131 -1.63 18.63 3.06
CA TRP A 131 -0.28 18.37 3.52
C TRP A 131 0.73 19.05 2.62
N GLY A 132 1.90 19.38 3.16
CA GLY A 132 3.03 19.94 2.42
C GLY A 132 4.34 19.33 2.90
N ALA A 133 5.35 19.39 2.04
CA ALA A 133 6.73 19.20 2.44
C ALA A 133 7.16 20.27 3.46
N ILE A 134 8.23 19.99 4.20
CA ILE A 134 8.81 20.92 5.18
C ILE A 134 9.47 22.08 4.47
#